data_AF-A0A0K2IWE1-F1
#
_entry.id   AF-A0A0K2IWE1-F1
#
_cell.length_a   1.000
_cell.length_b   1.000
_cell.length_c   1.000
_cell.angle_alpha   90.00
_cell.angle_beta   90.00
_cell.angle_gamma   90.00
#
_symmetry.space_group_name_H-M   'P 1'
#
loop_
_entity.id
_entity.type
_entity.pdbx_description
1 polymer ?
#
loop_
_entity_poly.entity_id
_entity_poly.type
_entity_poly.pdbx_seq_one_letter_code
_entity_poly.pdbx_strand_id
1 'polypeptide(L)'
;MLPRIVGFDVPLLHERVDASTDEAITALLDLAPGARWTEMFLIKCRALASQLQLADVRIEGARIYFYGSISDSRGLADAVMSIVHVLNDELMRERNHAASRA
;
A
#
# COMPACT_ATOMS: atom_id res chain seq x y z
N MET A 1 5.36 -11.62 11.37
CA MET A 1 4.66 -12.06 10.15
C MET A 1 4.57 -10.87 9.21
N LEU A 2 4.41 -11.10 7.91
CA LEU A 2 4.30 -10.01 6.94
C LEU A 2 2.82 -9.69 6.71
N PRO A 3 2.44 -8.40 6.66
CA PRO A 3 1.04 -7.99 6.56
C PRO A 3 0.47 -8.32 5.18
N ARG A 4 -0.82 -8.66 5.13
CA ARG A 4 -1.58 -8.95 3.91
C ARG A 4 -2.82 -8.07 3.87
N ILE A 5 -3.19 -7.65 2.67
CA ILE A 5 -4.46 -6.94 2.47
C ILE A 5 -5.61 -7.95 2.62
N VAL A 6 -6.59 -7.57 3.44
CA VAL A 6 -7.82 -8.35 3.70
C VAL A 6 -9.07 -7.71 3.12
N GLY A 7 -8.97 -6.45 2.69
CA GLY A 7 -10.07 -5.72 2.07
C GLY A 7 -9.73 -4.27 1.82
N PHE A 8 -10.67 -3.57 1.18
CA PHE A 8 -10.63 -2.14 0.95
C PHE A 8 -11.91 -1.53 1.47
N ASP A 9 -11.78 -0.41 2.16
CA ASP A 9 -12.87 0.53 2.40
C ASP A 9 -12.73 1.66 1.37
N VAL A 10 -13.74 1.81 0.52
CA VAL A 10 -13.74 2.76 -0.59
C VAL A 10 -14.85 3.77 -0.32
N PRO A 11 -14.50 5.03 0.02
CA PRO A 11 -15.50 6.06 0.27
C PRO A 11 -16.18 6.50 -1.03
N LEU A 12 -17.13 7.44 -0.94
CA LEU A 12 -17.73 8.03 -2.13
C LEU A 12 -16.66 8.86 -2.87
N LEU A 13 -16.24 8.38 -4.05
CA LEU A 13 -15.17 9.02 -4.82
C LEU A 13 -15.73 10.00 -5.85
N HIS A 14 -14.93 11.05 -6.13
CA HIS A 14 -15.21 12.05 -7.15
C HIS A 14 -14.31 11.87 -8.38
N GLU A 15 -14.65 12.52 -9.50
CA GLU A 15 -13.82 12.52 -10.71
C GLU A 15 -12.48 13.25 -10.52
N ARG A 16 -12.47 14.32 -9.71
CA ARG A 16 -11.27 15.08 -9.39
C ARG A 16 -10.93 14.85 -7.94
N VAL A 17 -9.66 14.51 -7.69
CA VAL A 17 -9.14 14.28 -6.35
C VAL A 17 -8.69 15.59 -5.73
N ASP A 18 -9.21 15.89 -4.54
CA ASP A 18 -8.73 16.93 -3.65
C ASP A 18 -8.40 16.30 -2.28
N ALA A 19 -7.11 16.05 -2.03
CA ALA A 19 -6.65 15.43 -0.79
C ALA A 19 -6.96 16.26 0.49
N SER A 20 -7.39 17.51 0.36
CA SER A 20 -7.82 18.33 1.49
C SER A 20 -9.28 18.11 1.91
N THR A 21 -10.12 17.61 1.01
CA THR A 21 -11.57 17.44 1.25
C THR A 21 -12.08 16.02 1.00
N ASP A 22 -11.42 15.25 0.13
CA ASP A 22 -11.83 13.89 -0.18
C ASP A 22 -11.47 12.93 0.96
N GLU A 23 -12.28 11.90 1.11
CA GLU A 23 -11.97 10.77 1.97
C GLU A 23 -10.97 9.84 1.28
N ALA A 24 -9.99 9.33 2.04
CA ALA A 24 -9.00 8.41 1.52
C ALA A 24 -9.58 7.01 1.33
N ILE A 25 -9.18 6.34 0.24
CA ILE A 25 -9.35 4.90 0.11
C ILE A 25 -8.46 4.23 1.16
N THR A 26 -9.02 3.26 1.88
CA THR A 26 -8.32 2.57 2.96
C THR A 26 -8.14 1.10 2.63
N ALA A 27 -6.90 0.66 2.41
CA ALA A 27 -6.55 -0.76 2.40
C ALA A 27 -6.41 -1.27 3.85
N LEU A 28 -7.11 -2.36 4.15
CA LEU A 28 -7.11 -3.02 5.45
C LEU A 28 -6.08 -4.15 5.46
N LEU A 29 -5.19 -4.13 6.45
CA LEU A 29 -4.20 -5.18 6.69
C LEU A 29 -4.67 -6.13 7.79
N ASP A 30 -4.28 -7.40 7.70
CA ASP A 30 -4.49 -8.40 8.77
C ASP A 30 -3.73 -8.08 10.06
N LEU A 31 -2.60 -7.38 9.95
CA LEU A 31 -1.76 -6.95 11.07
C LEU A 31 -1.04 -5.63 10.77
N ALA A 32 -0.66 -4.91 11.83
CA ALA A 32 0.12 -3.68 11.70
C ALA A 32 1.55 -3.99 11.21
N PRO A 33 2.04 -3.33 10.14
CA PRO A 33 3.38 -3.54 9.62
C PRO A 33 4.45 -3.06 10.61
N GLY A 34 5.59 -3.75 10.60
CA GLY A 34 6.79 -3.29 11.29
C GLY A 34 7.52 -2.19 10.52
N ALA A 35 8.38 -1.43 11.22
CA ALA A 35 9.07 -0.26 10.67
C ALA A 35 9.77 -0.50 9.32
N ARG A 36 10.52 -1.60 9.20
CA ARG A 36 11.21 -1.97 7.94
C ARG A 36 10.23 -2.17 6.78
N TRP A 37 9.11 -2.84 7.04
CA TRP A 37 8.10 -3.07 6.00
C TRP A 37 7.50 -1.73 5.56
N THR A 38 7.12 -0.87 6.53
CA THR A 38 6.57 0.46 6.28
C THR A 38 7.51 1.31 5.44
N GLU A 39 8.80 1.35 5.80
CA GLU A 39 9.81 2.13 5.06
C GLU A 39 9.93 1.65 3.61
N MET A 40 10.09 0.33 3.41
CA MET A 40 10.22 -0.24 2.06
C MET A 40 8.96 -0.05 1.22
N PHE A 41 7.79 -0.19 1.82
CA PHE A 41 6.51 0.06 1.16
C PHE A 41 6.43 1.50 0.66
N LEU A 42 6.71 2.48 1.53
CA LEU A 42 6.68 3.90 1.17
C LEU A 42 7.71 4.25 0.08
N ILE A 43 8.89 3.61 0.08
CA ILE A 43 9.88 3.75 -1.00
C ILE A 43 9.31 3.27 -2.34
N LYS A 44 8.67 2.09 -2.36
CA LYS A 44 8.06 1.53 -3.57
C LYS A 44 6.89 2.39 -4.05
N CYS A 45 6.05 2.89 -3.15
CA CYS A 45 4.98 3.82 -3.50
C CYS A 45 5.53 5.10 -4.14
N ARG A 46 6.59 5.71 -3.56
CA ARG A 46 7.22 6.90 -4.14
C ARG A 46 7.83 6.63 -5.53
N ALA A 47 8.46 5.48 -5.72
CA ALA A 47 9.05 5.10 -7.00
C ALA A 47 7.98 4.94 -8.10
N LEU A 48 6.77 4.53 -7.72
CA LEU A 48 5.66 4.29 -8.65
C LEU A 48 4.63 5.43 -8.67
N ALA A 49 4.79 6.47 -7.85
CA ALA A 49 3.83 7.55 -7.68
C ALA A 49 3.52 8.28 -9.00
N SER A 50 4.54 8.50 -9.85
CA SER A 50 4.35 9.13 -11.17
C SER A 50 3.65 8.23 -12.18
N GLN A 51 3.76 6.90 -12.02
CA GLN A 51 3.15 5.93 -12.93
C GLN A 51 1.71 5.59 -12.53
N LEU A 52 1.41 5.65 -11.24
CA LEU A 52 0.15 5.17 -10.67
C LEU A 52 -0.72 6.29 -10.10
N GLN A 53 -0.29 7.55 -10.18
CA GLN A 53 -0.96 8.70 -9.53
C GLN A 53 -1.22 8.47 -8.02
N LEU A 54 -0.37 7.64 -7.38
CA LEU A 54 -0.44 7.36 -5.95
C LEU A 54 0.10 8.57 -5.17
N ALA A 55 -0.81 9.43 -4.73
CA ALA A 55 -0.50 10.58 -3.90
C ALA A 55 -0.77 10.28 -2.41
N ASP A 56 0.05 10.88 -1.54
CA ASP A 56 -0.16 10.95 -0.08
C ASP A 56 -0.40 9.62 0.64
N VAL A 57 0.31 8.57 0.22
CA VAL A 57 0.23 7.26 0.84
C VAL A 57 0.70 7.31 2.30
N ARG A 58 -0.18 6.93 3.23
CA ARG A 58 0.10 6.88 4.67
C ARG A 58 -0.21 5.51 5.23
N ILE A 59 0.47 5.14 6.31
CA ILE A 59 0.24 3.90 7.05
C ILE A 59 -0.01 4.24 8.51
N GLU A 60 -1.15 3.82 9.05
CA GLU A 60 -1.49 3.98 10.46
C GLU A 60 -2.09 2.68 11.03
N GLY A 61 -1.41 2.08 12.00
CA GLY A 61 -1.78 0.75 12.50
C GLY A 61 -1.84 -0.26 11.36
N ALA A 62 -2.96 -0.97 11.23
CA ALA A 62 -3.19 -1.96 10.17
C ALA A 62 -3.91 -1.37 8.95
N ARG A 63 -3.71 -0.08 8.64
CA ARG A 63 -4.41 0.62 7.56
C ARG A 63 -3.43 1.36 6.66
N ILE A 64 -3.66 1.27 5.36
CA ILE A 64 -2.96 2.04 4.32
C ILE A 64 -3.96 3.01 3.72
N TYR A 65 -3.66 4.31 3.76
CA TYR A 65 -4.49 5.37 3.22
C TYR A 65 -3.87 5.89 1.94
N PHE A 66 -4.70 6.08 0.92
CA PHE A 66 -4.29 6.68 -0.36
C PHE A 66 -5.49 7.33 -1.05
N TYR A 67 -5.21 8.30 -1.92
CA TYR A 67 -6.26 9.04 -2.63
C TYR A 67 -6.34 8.61 -4.09
N GLY A 68 -7.54 8.68 -4.66
CA GLY A 68 -7.80 8.23 -6.02
C GLY A 68 -9.11 8.75 -6.58
N SER A 69 -9.14 8.96 -7.90
CA SER A 69 -10.38 9.31 -8.61
C SER A 69 -11.29 8.08 -8.70
N ILE A 70 -12.59 8.29 -8.91
CA ILE A 70 -13.52 7.16 -9.13
C ILE A 70 -13.12 6.30 -10.34
N SER A 71 -12.63 6.94 -11.41
CA SER A 71 -12.14 6.29 -12.64
C SER A 71 -10.91 5.42 -12.43
N ASP A 72 -10.06 5.73 -11.44
CA ASP A 72 -8.80 5.02 -11.19
C ASP A 72 -8.82 4.14 -9.93
N SER A 73 -9.87 4.24 -9.10
CA SER A 73 -9.99 3.56 -7.80
C SER A 73 -9.63 2.07 -7.81
N ARG A 74 -10.12 1.34 -8.82
CA ARG A 74 -9.82 -0.08 -8.99
C ARG A 74 -8.37 -0.32 -9.37
N GLY A 75 -7.83 0.45 -10.31
CA GLY A 75 -6.42 0.36 -10.72
C GLY A 75 -5.47 0.68 -9.57
N LEU A 76 -5.82 1.65 -8.73
CA LEU A 76 -5.08 2.00 -7.52
C LEU A 76 -5.11 0.86 -6.48
N ALA A 77 -6.28 0.25 -6.25
CA ALA A 77 -6.39 -0.90 -5.36
C ALA A 77 -5.53 -2.09 -5.84
N ASP A 78 -5.58 -2.40 -7.13
CA ASP A 78 -4.78 -3.47 -7.76
C ASP A 78 -3.27 -3.17 -7.65
N ALA A 79 -2.88 -1.92 -7.86
CA ALA A 79 -1.50 -1.46 -7.67
C ALA A 79 -1.02 -1.63 -6.23
N VAL A 80 -1.80 -1.18 -5.25
CA VAL A 80 -1.47 -1.33 -3.83
C VAL A 80 -1.36 -2.80 -3.45
N MET A 81 -2.26 -3.67 -3.94
CA MET A 81 -2.15 -5.12 -3.78
C MET A 81 -0.85 -5.68 -4.36
N SER A 82 -0.50 -5.27 -5.57
CA SER A 82 0.74 -5.71 -6.23
C SER A 82 1.98 -5.31 -5.44
N ILE A 83 2.05 -4.06 -4.94
CA ILE A 83 3.17 -3.58 -4.13
C ILE A 83 3.31 -4.39 -2.84
N VAL A 84 2.21 -4.64 -2.12
CA VAL A 84 2.21 -5.46 -0.90
C VAL A 84 2.70 -6.87 -1.18
N HIS A 85 2.23 -7.49 -2.27
CA HIS A 85 2.63 -8.84 -2.65
C HIS A 85 4.13 -8.93 -2.96
N VAL A 86 4.62 -8.05 -3.84
CA VAL A 86 6.04 -7.99 -4.23
C VAL A 86 6.94 -7.74 -3.02
N LEU A 87 6.56 -6.79 -2.16
CA LEU A 87 7.33 -6.49 -0.95
C LEU A 87 7.40 -7.69 -0.01
N ASN A 88 6.29 -8.40 0.17
CA ASN A 88 6.27 -9.57 1.03
C ASN A 88 7.17 -10.69 0.48
N ASP A 89 7.15 -10.92 -0.83
CA ASP A 89 7.99 -11.92 -1.48
C ASP A 89 9.47 -11.57 -1.40
N GLU A 90 9.85 -10.30 -1.48
CA GLU A 90 11.22 -9.83 -1.28
C GLU A 90 11.69 -10.08 0.15
N LEU A 91 10.90 -9.67 1.14
CA LEU A 91 11.25 -9.84 2.56
C LEU A 91 11.32 -11.32 2.97
N MET A 92 10.45 -12.18 2.42
CA MET A 92 10.54 -13.63 2.64
C MET A 92 11.81 -14.22 2.04
N ARG A 93 12.19 -13.80 0.81
CA ARG A 93 13.43 -14.25 0.18
C ARG A 93 14.66 -13.81 0.98
N GLU A 94 14.71 -12.57 1.43
CA GLU A 94 15.79 -12.06 2.28
C GLU A 94 15.91 -12.84 3.60
N ARG A 95 14.78 -13.12 4.26
CA ARG A 95 14.77 -13.93 5.48
C ARG A 95 15.30 -15.34 5.24
N ASN A 96 14.87 -15.99 4.15
CA ASN A 96 15.32 -17.33 3.80
C ASN A 96 16.82 -17.35 3.49
N HIS A 97 17.32 -16.36 2.76
CA HIS A 97 18.75 -16.22 2.46
C HIS A 97 19.60 -16.00 3.72
N ALA A 98 19.12 -15.22 4.69
CA ALA A 98 19.80 -15.03 5.96
C ALA A 98 19.85 -16.34 6.77
N ALA A 99 18.76 -17.11 6.80
CA ALA A 99 18.70 -18.39 7.49
C ALA A 99 19.60 -19.47 6.87
N SER A 100 19.80 -19.48 5.55
CA SER A 100 20.73 -20.39 4.88
C SER A 100 22.22 -20.07 5.14
N ARG A 101 22.53 -18.90 5.72
CA ARG A 101 23.91 -18.45 5.98
C ARG A 101 24.31 -18.51 7.46
N ALA A 102 23.37 -18.83 8.35
CA ALA A 102 23.58 -18.98 9.79
C ALA A 102 23.73 -20.47 10.15
#